data_AF-A0A9J6FDL1-F1
#
_entry.id   AF-A0A9J6FDL1-F1
#
_cell.length_a   1.000
_cell.length_b   1.000
_cell.length_c   1.000
_cell.angle_alpha   90.00
_cell.angle_beta   90.00
_cell.angle_gamma   90.00
#
_symmetry.space_group_name_H-M   'P 1'
#
loop_
_entity.id
_entity.type
_entity.pdbx_description
1 polymer ?
#
loop_
_entity_poly.entity_id
_entity_poly.type
_entity_poly.pdbx_seq_one_letter_code
_entity_poly.pdbx_strand_id
1 'polypeptide(L)'
;MPQWAELTVRHCIILRNLSAKAYEHLSSEGLLRLPCRNTLQKYIGNSSGGVGLSDLVRCHFETKFTELQALDSPQAKVCGLVVDEM
;
A
#
# COMPACT_ATOMS: atom_id res chain seq x y z
N MET A 1 6.13 -8.80 22.39
CA MET A 1 5.99 -9.13 20.96
C MET A 1 7.20 -8.56 20.25
N PRO A 2 7.83 -9.26 19.28
CA PRO A 2 8.92 -8.65 18.52
C PRO A 2 8.38 -7.39 17.83
N GLN A 3 8.98 -6.24 18.13
CA GLN A 3 8.65 -4.98 17.47
C GLN A 3 9.28 -5.02 16.09
N TRP A 4 8.46 -5.23 15.06
CA TRP A 4 8.89 -5.10 13.68
C TRP A 4 8.96 -3.62 13.33
N ALA A 5 10.03 -3.22 12.66
CA ALA A 5 10.10 -1.88 12.07
C ALA A 5 8.99 -1.73 11.03
N GLU A 6 8.33 -0.57 11.02
CA GLU A 6 7.19 -0.30 10.15
C GLU A 6 7.54 -0.49 8.65
N LEU A 7 8.73 -0.05 8.26
CA LEU A 7 9.25 -0.21 6.90
C LEU A 7 9.34 -1.69 6.49
N THR A 8 9.81 -2.55 7.39
CA THR A 8 9.92 -4.01 7.17
C THR A 8 8.55 -4.62 6.96
N VAL A 9 7.57 -4.22 7.77
CA VAL A 9 6.19 -4.70 7.63
C VAL A 9 5.58 -4.25 6.30
N ARG A 10 5.77 -2.99 5.89
CA ARG A 10 5.32 -2.48 4.58
C ARG A 10 5.90 -3.28 3.43
N HIS A 11 7.21 -3.53 3.42
CA HIS A 11 7.84 -4.38 2.40
C HIS A 11 7.28 -5.81 2.38
N CYS A 12 7.00 -6.38 3.55
CA CYS A 12 6.39 -7.70 3.66
C CYS A 12 4.96 -7.74 3.09
N ILE A 13 4.16 -6.69 3.31
CA ILE A 13 2.82 -6.56 2.73
C ILE A 13 2.91 -6.50 1.21
N ILE A 14 3.82 -5.69 0.66
CA ILE A 14 4.05 -5.58 -0.79
C ILE A 14 4.47 -6.94 -1.37
N LEU A 15 5.45 -7.60 -0.77
CA LEU A 15 5.94 -8.90 -1.22
C LEU A 15 4.83 -9.96 -1.25
N ARG A 16 3.98 -9.98 -0.21
CA ARG A 16 2.84 -10.89 -0.12
C ARG A 16 1.75 -10.56 -1.17
N ASN A 17 1.50 -9.30 -1.46
CA ASN A 17 0.57 -8.88 -2.51
C ASN A 17 1.08 -9.25 -3.91
N LEU A 18 2.40 -9.19 -4.14
CA LEU A 18 3.00 -9.65 -5.39
C LEU A 18 2.91 -11.17 -5.56
N SER A 19 3.20 -11.94 -4.50
CA SER A 19 3.05 -13.39 -4.50
C SER A 19 2.89 -13.96 -3.09
N ALA A 20 1.67 -14.36 -2.76
CA ALA A 20 1.39 -15.01 -1.47
C ALA A 20 2.15 -16.34 -1.33
N LYS A 21 2.25 -17.13 -2.41
CA LYS A 21 2.96 -18.41 -2.41
C LYS A 21 4.45 -18.25 -2.12
N ALA A 22 5.10 -17.28 -2.76
CA ALA A 22 6.51 -17.02 -2.53
C ALA A 22 6.75 -16.55 -1.10
N TYR A 23 5.90 -15.65 -0.59
CA TYR A 23 5.99 -15.17 0.78
C TYR A 23 5.87 -16.30 1.81
N GLU A 24 4.89 -17.18 1.63
CA GLU A 24 4.66 -18.33 2.52
C GLU A 24 5.80 -19.34 2.45
N HIS A 25 6.32 -19.63 1.25
CA HIS A 25 7.47 -20.52 1.07
C HIS A 25 8.73 -19.98 1.75
N LEU A 26 9.05 -18.69 1.56
CA LEU A 26 10.20 -18.06 2.22
C LEU A 26 10.09 -18.09 3.75
N SER A 27 8.87 -17.96 4.27
CA SER A 27 8.61 -18.03 5.71
C SER A 27 8.62 -19.46 6.25
N SER A 28 8.11 -20.44 5.50
CA SER A 28 8.03 -21.85 5.95
C SER A 28 9.39 -22.53 5.95
N GLU A 29 10.21 -22.25 4.93
CA GLU A 29 11.58 -22.77 4.81
C GLU A 29 12.56 -22.04 5.75
N GLY A 30 12.12 -21.00 6.46
CA GLY A 30 12.96 -20.25 7.39
C GLY A 30 14.09 -19.45 6.72
N LEU A 31 14.02 -19.27 5.40
CA LEU A 31 15.03 -18.53 4.62
C LEU A 31 15.12 -17.07 5.04
N LEU A 32 13.98 -16.48 5.44
CA LEU A 32 13.89 -15.12 5.96
C LEU A 32 13.02 -15.09 7.22
N ARG A 33 13.42 -14.28 8.21
CA ARG A 33 12.54 -13.95 9.35
C ARG A 33 11.46 -12.97 8.91
N LEU A 34 10.28 -13.50 8.63
CA LEU A 34 9.12 -12.73 8.15
C LEU A 34 8.01 -12.67 9.21
N PRO A 35 7.25 -11.57 9.30
CA PRO A 35 6.05 -11.51 10.12
C PRO A 35 5.00 -12.54 9.67
N CYS A 36 4.33 -13.19 10.62
CA CYS A 36 3.23 -14.08 10.30
C CYS A 36 2.03 -13.33 9.70
N ARG A 37 1.17 -14.05 8.98
CA ARG A 37 -0.06 -13.51 8.34
C ARG A 37 -0.91 -12.67 9.29
N ASN A 38 -1.11 -13.14 10.52
CA ASN A 38 -1.90 -12.42 11.53
C ASN A 38 -1.25 -11.09 11.93
N THR A 39 0.09 -11.03 11.97
CA THR A 39 0.80 -9.78 12.22
C THR A 39 0.57 -8.82 11.06
N LEU A 40 0.81 -9.25 9.82
CA LEU A 40 0.58 -8.39 8.64
C LEU A 40 -0.85 -7.85 8.59
N GLN A 41 -1.84 -8.70 8.85
CA GLN A 41 -3.25 -8.30 8.81
C GLN A 41 -3.58 -7.25 9.88
N LYS A 42 -2.99 -7.34 11.08
CA LYS A 42 -3.12 -6.28 12.11
C LYS A 42 -2.55 -4.94 11.65
N TYR A 43 -1.47 -4.94 10.87
CA TYR A 43 -0.87 -3.71 10.34
C TYR A 43 -1.62 -3.13 9.14
N ILE A 44 -2.24 -3.97 8.30
CA ILE A 44 -3.09 -3.52 7.19
C ILE A 44 -4.37 -2.86 7.72
N GLY A 45 -4.89 -3.36 8.85
CA GLY A 45 -6.16 -2.91 9.40
C GLY A 45 -7.36 -3.47 8.62
N ASN A 46 -8.55 -3.04 9.02
CA ASN A 46 -9.79 -3.39 8.31
C ASN A 46 -10.09 -2.29 7.30
N SER A 47 -10.35 -2.65 6.04
CA SER A 47 -10.96 -1.71 5.10
C SER A 47 -12.38 -1.42 5.58
N SER A 48 -12.66 -0.19 5.99
CA SER A 48 -14.05 0.25 6.11
C SER A 48 -14.64 0.16 4.70
N GLY A 49 -15.62 -0.72 4.50
CA GLY A 49 -16.30 -0.93 3.21
C GLY A 49 -17.18 0.27 2.84
N GLY A 50 -16.58 1.45 2.72
CA GLY A 50 -17.24 2.68 2.34
C GLY A 50 -17.52 2.72 0.83
N VAL A 51 -18.60 3.40 0.48
CA VAL A 51 -18.95 3.71 -0.92
C VAL A 51 -18.44 5.11 -1.23
N GLY A 52 -17.79 5.29 -2.38
CA GLY A 52 -17.19 6.57 -2.80
C GLY A 52 -15.69 6.65 -2.52
N LEU A 53 -15.19 7.87 -2.27
CA LEU A 53 -13.76 8.12 -2.05
C LEU A 53 -13.37 7.79 -0.61
N SER A 54 -12.51 6.80 -0.40
CA SER A 54 -11.97 6.51 0.94
C SER A 54 -11.07 7.64 1.42
N ASP A 55 -10.99 7.84 2.74
CA ASP A 55 -10.14 8.89 3.32
C ASP A 55 -8.66 8.71 2.93
N LEU A 56 -8.21 7.46 2.79
CA LEU A 56 -6.86 7.14 2.34
C LEU A 56 -6.62 7.61 0.90
N VAL A 57 -7.59 7.37 0.01
CA VAL A 57 -7.52 7.84 -1.38
C VAL A 57 -7.61 9.36 -1.44
N ARG A 58 -8.43 10.00 -0.59
CA ARG A 58 -8.51 11.46 -0.48
C ARG A 58 -7.16 12.08 -0.09
N CYS A 59 -6.56 11.59 1.00
CA CYS A 59 -5.24 12.05 1.45
C CYS A 59 -4.17 11.86 0.38
N HIS A 60 -4.21 10.74 -0.36
CA HIS A 60 -3.29 10.50 -1.47
C HIS A 60 -3.47 11.52 -2.60
N PHE A 61 -4.72 11.83 -2.99
CA PHE A 61 -5.00 12.85 -3.98
C PHE A 61 -4.56 14.25 -3.54
N GLU A 62 -4.79 14.63 -2.30
CA GLU A 62 -4.34 15.92 -1.75
C GLU A 62 -2.81 16.05 -1.77
N THR A 63 -2.10 14.97 -1.41
CA THR A 63 -0.63 14.92 -1.48
C THR A 63 -0.16 15.07 -2.92
N LYS A 64 -0.74 14.30 -3.84
CA LYS A 64 -0.42 14.37 -5.26
C LYS A 64 -0.73 15.73 -5.88
N PHE A 65 -1.84 16.34 -5.49
CA PHE A 65 -2.21 17.67 -5.93
C PHE A 65 -1.17 18.72 -5.50
N THR A 66 -0.68 18.62 -4.27
CA THR A 66 0.39 19.49 -3.77
C THR A 66 1.69 19.29 -4.56
N GLU A 67 2.08 18.05 -4.84
CA GLU A 67 3.24 17.72 -5.68
C GLU A 67 3.09 18.31 -7.10
N LEU A 68 1.91 18.19 -7.71
CA LEU A 68 1.63 18.73 -9.04
C LEU A 68 1.67 20.27 -9.05
N GLN A 69 1.20 20.92 -7.99
CA GLN A 69 1.28 22.39 -7.90
C GLN A 69 2.72 22.89 -7.85
N ALA A 70 3.63 22.13 -7.24
CA ALA A 70 5.05 22.46 -7.12
C ALA A 70 5.82 22.35 -8.45
N LEU A 71 5.23 21.81 -9.51
CA LEU A 71 5.85 21.74 -10.83
C LEU A 71 5.83 23.13 -11.52
N ASP A 72 6.94 23.51 -12.15
CA ASP A 72 7.04 24.82 -12.81
C ASP A 72 6.28 24.89 -14.14
N SER A 73 6.16 23.76 -14.84
CA SER A 73 5.52 23.75 -16.16
C SER A 73 4.00 23.53 -16.05
N PRO A 74 3.17 24.37 -16.71
CA PRO A 74 1.71 24.22 -16.69
C PRO A 74 1.23 22.89 -17.27
N GLN A 75 1.95 22.36 -18.27
CA GLN A 75 1.61 21.11 -18.96
C GLN A 75 1.78 19.89 -18.04
N ALA A 76 2.75 19.92 -17.11
CA ALA A 76 2.96 18.83 -16.17
C ALA A 76 1.90 18.75 -15.05
N LYS A 77 1.03 19.78 -14.94
CA LYS A 77 -0.10 19.80 -14.01
C LYS A 77 -1.38 19.18 -14.60
N VAL A 78 -1.38 18.90 -15.91
CA VAL A 78 -2.54 18.34 -16.61
C VAL A 78 -2.53 16.82 -16.44
N CYS A 79 -3.63 16.25 -15.93
CA CYS A 79 -3.84 14.81 -15.82
C CYS A 79 -5.22 14.41 -16.33
N GLY A 80 -5.34 13.17 -16.80
CA GLY A 80 -6.61 12.57 -17.18
C GLY A 80 -7.13 11.65 -16.08
N LEU A 81 -8.45 11.68 -15.85
CA LEU A 81 -9.13 10.69 -15.03
C LEU A 81 -9.83 9.69 -15.96
N VAL A 82 -9.40 8.44 -15.94
CA VAL A 82 -10.05 7.34 -16.67
C VAL A 82 -10.80 6.50 -15.66
N VAL A 83 -12.11 6.33 -15.88
CA VAL A 83 -13.00 5.52 -15.05
C VAL A 83 -13.61 4.45 -15.94
N ASP A 84 -13.56 3.20 -15.48
CA ASP A 84 -14.16 2.04 -16.13
C ASP A 84 -14.92 1.24 -15.08
N GLU A 85 -15.99 0.57 -15.50
CA GLU A 85 -16.78 -0.31 -14.63
C GLU A 85 -16.35 -1.77 -14.85
N MET A 86 -16.18 -2.54 -13.77
CA MET A 86 -15.80 -3.97 -13.84
C MET A 86 -16.91 -4.87 -14.36
#